data_AF-A0A9P1CHQ3-F1
#
_entry.id   AF-A0A9P1CHQ3-F1
#
_cell.length_a   1.000
_cell.length_b   1.000
_cell.length_c   1.000
_cell.angle_alpha   90.00
_cell.angle_beta   90.00
_cell.angle_gamma   90.00
#
_symmetry.space_group_name_H-M   'P 1'
#
loop_
_entity.id
_entity.type
_entity.pdbx_description
1 polymer ?
#
loop_
_entity_poly.entity_id
_entity_poly.type
_entity_poly.pdbx_seq_one_letter_code
_entity_poly.pdbx_strand_id
1 'polypeptide(L)'
;MTKDISLKAACADSFYYPQEWAPSKGSLDAFQRRRGFEHHFGKQRTKNLSKGVLLIRFEMPFTVQCLRCQHYIRQGTRYNADKKKVGMYFTTPLYEFAMNCGNIVHPARSANGSAHCNQRFVIRTDPKNDDYELAEGLRKKVEIWDNKVQWPLLIILRGF
;
A
#
# COMPACT_ATOMS: atom_id res chain seq x y z
N MET A 1 6.91 -10.32 29.25
CA MET A 1 5.65 -9.65 29.62
C MET A 1 5.35 -8.54 28.62
N THR A 2 4.93 -8.83 27.38
CA THR A 2 4.76 -7.78 26.33
C THR A 2 3.79 -8.17 25.22
N LYS A 3 2.66 -8.84 25.54
CA LYS A 3 1.58 -9.08 24.55
C LYS A 3 0.16 -8.72 25.02
N ASP A 4 -0.03 -8.37 26.30
CA ASP A 4 -1.38 -8.35 26.90
C ASP A 4 -2.09 -7.00 26.86
N ILE A 5 -1.46 -5.94 26.34
CA ILE A 5 -2.07 -4.59 26.27
C ILE A 5 -2.91 -4.38 25.00
N SER A 6 -2.62 -5.06 23.90
CA SER A 6 -3.28 -4.72 22.62
C SER A 6 -4.61 -5.42 22.39
N LEU A 7 -4.85 -6.61 22.97
CA LEU A 7 -6.10 -7.36 22.77
C LEU A 7 -7.19 -7.03 23.80
N LYS A 8 -6.84 -6.51 24.98
CA LYS A 8 -7.83 -6.13 26.02
C LYS A 8 -8.48 -4.76 25.81
N ALA A 9 -8.02 -3.99 24.83
CA ALA A 9 -8.40 -2.58 24.64
C ALA A 9 -9.34 -2.31 23.44
N ALA A 10 -9.82 -3.35 22.75
CA ALA A 10 -10.61 -3.16 21.53
C ALA A 10 -11.98 -2.47 21.78
N CYS A 11 -12.47 -2.44 23.03
CA CYS A 11 -13.74 -1.81 23.42
C CYS A 11 -13.66 -1.12 24.81
N ALA A 12 -12.58 -0.43 25.16
CA ALA A 12 -12.48 0.18 26.49
C ALA A 12 -12.48 1.72 26.43
N ASP A 13 -13.57 2.32 26.92
CA ASP A 13 -13.73 3.76 27.19
C ASP A 13 -12.83 4.28 28.33
N SER A 14 -11.74 3.58 28.64
CA SER A 14 -10.80 3.96 29.69
C SER A 14 -9.42 3.41 29.36
N PHE A 15 -8.60 4.23 28.71
CA PHE A 15 -7.17 3.98 28.61
C PHE A 15 -6.61 3.85 30.03
N TYR A 16 -5.90 2.77 30.32
CA TYR A 16 -5.18 2.65 31.59
C TYR A 16 -4.04 3.68 31.62
N TYR A 17 -4.20 4.70 32.45
CA TYR A 17 -3.17 5.70 32.74
C TYR A 17 -2.39 5.27 33.98
N PRO A 18 -1.08 4.98 33.86
CA PRO A 18 -0.26 4.66 35.02
C PRO A 18 -0.23 5.84 36.00
N GLN A 19 -0.32 5.57 37.30
CA GLN A 19 -0.33 6.60 38.36
C GLN A 19 0.88 7.55 38.30
N GLU A 20 2.00 7.08 37.76
CA GLU A 20 3.23 7.86 37.60
C GLU A 20 3.20 8.84 36.41
N TRP A 21 2.33 8.57 35.43
CA TRP A 21 2.16 9.40 34.24
C TRP A 21 1.16 10.52 34.52
N ALA A 22 1.53 11.74 34.13
CA ALA A 22 0.65 12.90 34.17
C ALA A 22 0.67 13.58 32.80
N PRO A 23 -0.44 14.18 32.32
CA PRO A 23 -0.50 14.84 31.00
C PRO A 23 0.54 15.95 30.81
N SER A 24 0.93 16.62 31.89
CA SER A 24 1.99 17.64 31.89
C SER A 24 3.39 17.09 31.57
N LYS A 25 3.63 15.79 31.78
CA LYS A 25 4.93 15.13 31.54
C LYS A 25 5.10 14.65 30.09
N GLY A 26 4.16 14.96 29.20
CA GLY A 26 4.18 14.59 27.79
C GLY A 26 3.26 13.41 27.44
N SER A 27 3.32 12.95 26.19
CA SER A 27 2.37 11.94 25.67
C SER A 27 2.49 10.58 26.38
N LEU A 28 1.35 9.91 26.56
CA LEU A 28 1.29 8.57 27.14
C LEU A 28 2.12 7.56 26.33
N ASP A 29 2.08 7.66 24.99
CA ASP A 29 2.88 6.81 24.10
C ASP A 29 4.39 6.99 24.36
N ALA A 30 4.87 8.22 24.54
CA ALA A 30 6.29 8.46 24.86
C ALA A 30 6.67 7.89 26.24
N PHE A 31 5.78 7.98 27.24
CA PHE A 31 5.97 7.36 28.55
C PHE A 31 6.03 5.83 28.45
N GLN A 32 5.10 5.22 27.71
CA GLN A 32 5.07 3.77 27.48
C GLN A 32 6.31 3.29 26.74
N ARG A 33 6.75 3.99 25.68
CA ARG A 33 7.98 3.63 24.94
C ARG A 33 9.23 3.65 25.80
N ARG A 34 9.35 4.60 26.75
CA ARG A 34 10.49 4.64 27.70
C ARG A 34 10.54 3.42 28.62
N ARG A 35 9.40 2.80 28.92
CA ARG A 35 9.31 1.56 29.72
C ARG A 35 9.48 0.29 28.90
N GLY A 36 9.79 0.40 27.61
CA GLY A 36 9.97 -0.75 26.72
C GLY A 36 8.69 -1.32 26.13
N PHE A 37 7.55 -0.61 26.27
CA PHE A 37 6.33 -1.00 25.56
C PHE A 37 6.46 -0.75 24.05
N GLU A 38 5.88 -1.64 23.26
CA GLU A 38 5.89 -1.55 21.80
C GLU A 38 5.04 -0.37 21.31
N HIS A 39 5.45 0.24 20.20
CA HIS A 39 4.66 1.30 19.56
C HIS A 39 3.27 0.78 19.19
N HIS A 40 2.24 1.62 19.30
CA HIS A 40 0.87 1.27 18.94
C HIS A 40 0.66 0.78 17.48
N PHE A 41 1.58 1.11 16.57
CA PHE A 41 1.57 0.61 15.18
C PHE A 41 2.40 -0.68 15.00
N GLY A 42 3.02 -1.19 16.05
CA GLY A 42 3.98 -2.29 16.03
C GLY A 42 5.38 -1.84 15.61
N LYS A 43 6.40 -2.50 16.16
CA LYS A 43 7.83 -2.26 15.92
C LYS A 43 8.21 -2.51 14.46
N GLN A 44 7.58 -3.49 13.81
CA GLN A 44 7.85 -3.81 12.41
C GLN A 44 7.45 -2.67 11.47
N ARG A 45 6.28 -2.04 11.70
CA ARG A 45 5.78 -0.97 10.83
C ARG A 45 6.50 0.35 11.04
N THR A 46 6.98 0.58 12.26
CA THR A 46 7.63 1.83 12.69
C THR A 46 9.16 1.79 12.61
N LYS A 47 9.75 0.70 12.11
CA LYS A 47 11.20 0.52 11.98
C LYS A 47 11.90 1.69 11.30
N ASN A 48 11.27 2.27 10.28
CA ASN A 48 11.82 3.38 9.50
C ASN A 48 11.10 4.73 9.75
N LEU A 49 10.36 4.85 10.86
CA LEU A 49 9.57 6.05 11.15
C LEU A 49 10.47 7.29 11.35
N SER A 50 11.67 7.11 11.88
CA SER A 50 12.70 8.16 11.99
C SER A 50 13.13 8.72 10.63
N LYS A 51 12.99 7.94 9.56
CA LYS A 51 13.26 8.35 8.16
C LYS A 51 12.02 8.91 7.47
N GLY A 52 10.90 9.08 8.20
CA GLY A 52 9.62 9.51 7.64
C GLY A 52 8.93 8.45 6.79
N VAL A 53 9.29 7.17 6.96
CA VAL A 53 8.72 6.05 6.20
C VAL A 53 7.89 5.16 7.13
N LEU A 54 6.64 4.91 6.73
CA LEU A 54 5.71 4.05 7.46
C LEU A 54 5.30 2.86 6.60
N LEU A 55 5.39 1.64 7.14
CA LEU A 55 4.92 0.44 6.45
C LEU A 55 3.40 0.33 6.50
N ILE A 56 2.75 0.45 5.35
CA ILE A 56 1.29 0.37 5.20
C ILE A 56 0.88 -0.84 4.35
N ARG A 57 -0.42 -1.17 4.40
CA ARG A 57 -1.03 -2.10 3.45
C ARG A 57 -1.66 -1.25 2.35
N PHE A 58 -1.17 -1.41 1.12
CA PHE A 58 -1.62 -0.66 -0.05
C PHE A 58 -2.36 -1.60 -1.00
N GLU A 59 -3.52 -1.17 -1.47
CA GLU A 59 -4.31 -1.88 -2.48
C GLU A 59 -4.10 -1.21 -3.84
N MET A 60 -3.80 -1.99 -4.86
CA MET A 60 -3.52 -1.44 -6.19
C MET A 60 -4.78 -0.82 -6.80
N PRO A 61 -4.77 0.47 -7.17
CA PRO A 61 -5.96 1.18 -7.65
C PRO A 61 -6.37 0.77 -9.07
N PHE A 62 -5.43 0.34 -9.90
CA PHE A 62 -5.67 -0.10 -11.28
C PHE A 62 -4.73 -1.24 -11.66
N THR A 63 -5.07 -1.92 -12.76
CA THR A 63 -4.25 -3.00 -13.30
C THR A 63 -2.97 -2.43 -13.95
N VAL A 64 -1.82 -2.94 -13.52
CA VAL A 64 -0.50 -2.51 -14.01
C VAL A 64 0.34 -3.69 -14.47
N GLN A 65 1.30 -3.44 -15.33
CA GLN A 65 2.29 -4.40 -15.79
C GLN A 65 3.65 -4.07 -15.19
N CYS A 66 4.31 -5.07 -14.60
CA CYS A 66 5.69 -4.94 -14.14
C CYS A 66 6.66 -4.94 -15.33
N LEU A 67 7.53 -3.94 -15.42
CA LEU A 67 8.45 -3.80 -16.56
C LEU A 67 9.52 -4.91 -16.61
N ARG A 68 9.84 -5.54 -15.47
CA ARG A 68 10.86 -6.62 -15.41
C ARG A 68 10.28 -7.97 -15.78
N CYS A 69 9.29 -8.46 -15.04
CA CYS A 69 8.72 -9.79 -15.24
C CYS A 69 7.57 -9.83 -16.25
N GLN A 70 7.13 -8.67 -16.76
CA GLN A 70 6.02 -8.51 -17.71
C GLN A 70 4.67 -9.05 -17.20
N HIS A 71 4.57 -9.33 -15.90
CA HIS A 71 3.35 -9.83 -15.26
C HIS A 71 2.39 -8.70 -14.95
N TYR A 72 1.09 -8.97 -15.09
CA TYR A 72 0.02 -8.05 -14.77
C TYR A 72 -0.40 -8.19 -13.30
N ILE A 73 -0.24 -7.12 -12.54
CA ILE A 73 -0.78 -6.97 -11.19
C ILE A 73 -2.20 -6.42 -11.34
N ARG A 74 -3.19 -7.19 -10.92
CA ARG A 74 -4.60 -6.80 -11.01
C ARG A 74 -4.93 -5.74 -9.96
N GLN A 75 -5.94 -4.93 -10.28
CA GLN A 75 -6.57 -4.03 -9.30
C GLN A 75 -7.00 -4.80 -8.05
N GLY A 76 -6.88 -4.16 -6.87
CA GLY A 76 -7.20 -4.75 -5.56
C GLY A 76 -6.10 -5.65 -4.98
N THR A 77 -5.01 -5.90 -5.71
CA THR A 77 -3.88 -6.66 -5.15
C THR A 77 -3.26 -5.91 -3.96
N ARG A 78 -3.07 -6.61 -2.84
CA ARG A 78 -2.53 -6.06 -1.59
C ARG A 78 -1.01 -6.16 -1.52
N TYR A 79 -0.35 -5.06 -1.19
CA TYR A 79 1.08 -4.98 -0.95
C TYR A 79 1.42 -4.40 0.42
N ASN A 80 2.57 -4.80 0.94
CA ASN A 80 3.27 -4.01 1.94
C ASN A 80 3.99 -2.88 1.22
N ALA A 81 3.68 -1.63 1.54
CA ALA A 81 4.27 -0.46 0.91
C ALA A 81 4.90 0.47 1.94
N ASP A 82 6.06 1.01 1.57
CA ASP A 82 6.72 2.08 2.29
C ASP A 82 6.06 3.40 1.89
N LYS A 83 5.24 3.98 2.79
CA LYS A 83 4.64 5.30 2.61
C LYS A 83 5.63 6.37 3.03
N LYS A 84 5.97 7.27 2.11
CA LYS A 84 6.84 8.43 2.33
C LYS A 84 6.12 9.70 1.87
N LYS A 85 6.31 10.80 2.61
CA LYS A 85 5.89 12.15 2.17
C LYS A 85 7.01 12.76 1.33
N VAL A 86 6.74 13.12 0.08
CA VAL A 86 7.77 13.64 -0.86
C VAL A 86 7.61 15.13 -1.14
N GLY A 87 6.39 15.65 -1.09
CA GLY A 87 6.15 17.06 -1.38
C GLY A 87 4.76 17.54 -0.96
N MET A 88 4.36 18.65 -1.54
CA MET A 88 3.08 19.32 -1.35
C MET A 88 2.53 19.77 -2.70
N TYR A 89 1.23 19.57 -2.90
CA TYR A 89 0.44 20.23 -3.94
C TYR A 89 -0.49 21.22 -3.25
N PHE A 90 -0.11 22.51 -3.24
CA PHE A 90 -0.70 23.54 -2.39
C PHE A 90 -0.67 23.14 -0.90
N THR A 91 -1.83 22.83 -0.31
CA THR A 91 -1.99 22.36 1.08
C THR A 91 -2.04 20.84 1.21
N THR A 92 -2.17 20.11 0.10
CA THR A 92 -2.34 18.66 0.08
C THR A 92 -0.99 17.94 0.03
N PRO A 93 -0.68 17.01 0.95
CA PRO A 93 0.56 16.24 0.92
C PRO A 93 0.63 15.29 -0.27
N LEU A 94 1.78 15.28 -0.95
CA LEU A 94 2.10 14.28 -1.96
C LEU A 94 2.78 13.08 -1.29
N TYR A 95 2.18 11.90 -1.45
CA TYR A 95 2.70 10.65 -0.94
C TYR A 95 3.30 9.80 -2.04
N GLU A 96 4.40 9.15 -1.70
CA GLU A 96 5.09 8.15 -2.49
C GLU A 96 4.97 6.80 -1.78
N PHE A 97 4.58 5.79 -2.55
CA PHE A 97 4.44 4.42 -2.11
C PHE A 97 5.44 3.56 -2.88
N ALA A 98 6.43 3.05 -2.16
CA ALA A 98 7.39 2.14 -2.73
C ALA A 98 7.13 0.71 -2.27
N MET A 99 7.14 -0.24 -3.21
CA MET A 99 6.89 -1.64 -2.94
C MET A 99 7.58 -2.55 -3.96
N ASN A 100 7.55 -3.85 -3.71
CA ASN A 100 8.28 -4.83 -4.51
C ASN A 100 7.33 -5.82 -5.19
N CYS A 101 7.66 -6.22 -6.42
CA CYS A 101 6.89 -7.21 -7.15
C CYS A 101 7.01 -8.60 -6.52
N GLY A 102 5.90 -9.14 -6.02
CA GLY A 102 5.82 -10.46 -5.39
C GLY A 102 5.64 -11.64 -6.35
N ASN A 103 5.57 -11.41 -7.66
CA ASN A 103 5.34 -12.49 -8.62
C ASN A 103 6.48 -13.51 -8.61
N ILE A 104 6.13 -14.80 -8.64
CA ILE A 104 7.10 -15.90 -8.68
C ILE A 104 7.67 -16.00 -10.10
N VAL A 105 8.99 -16.01 -10.22
CA VAL A 105 9.70 -16.07 -11.51
C VAL A 105 10.95 -16.93 -11.39
N HIS A 106 11.48 -17.35 -12.54
CA HIS A 106 12.79 -18.00 -12.59
C HIS A 106 13.89 -17.03 -12.09
N PRO A 107 14.93 -17.51 -11.37
CA PRO A 107 16.03 -16.68 -10.85
C PRO A 107 16.63 -15.73 -11.88
N ALA A 108 16.77 -16.15 -13.13
CA ALA A 108 17.28 -15.33 -14.23
C ALA A 108 16.45 -14.06 -14.55
N ARG A 109 15.16 -14.04 -14.21
CA ARG A 109 14.26 -12.88 -14.42
C ARG A 109 14.01 -12.08 -13.14
N SER A 110 14.52 -12.55 -12.00
CA SER A 110 14.43 -11.83 -10.74
C SER A 110 15.39 -10.65 -10.72
N ALA A 111 15.02 -9.57 -10.02
CA ALA A 111 15.91 -8.43 -9.80
C ALA A 111 17.12 -8.79 -8.92
N ASN A 112 16.98 -9.79 -8.05
CA ASN A 112 18.00 -10.19 -7.08
C ASN A 112 18.34 -11.69 -7.15
N GLY A 113 17.98 -12.37 -8.24
CA GLY A 113 18.24 -13.82 -8.41
C GLY A 113 17.41 -14.73 -7.50
N SER A 114 16.38 -14.21 -6.82
CA SER A 114 15.50 -15.02 -5.96
C SER A 114 14.34 -15.65 -6.73
N ALA A 115 13.53 -16.46 -6.06
CA ALA A 115 12.30 -17.04 -6.63
C ALA A 115 11.21 -16.00 -6.94
N HIS A 116 11.30 -14.78 -6.42
CA HIS A 116 10.34 -13.70 -6.69
C HIS A 116 10.99 -12.60 -7.53
N CYS A 117 10.17 -11.88 -8.31
CA CYS A 117 10.67 -10.82 -9.18
C CYS A 117 11.42 -9.74 -8.40
N ASN A 118 10.90 -9.34 -7.23
CA ASN A 118 11.50 -8.36 -6.32
C ASN A 118 11.88 -7.01 -6.97
N GLN A 119 11.39 -6.72 -8.16
CA GLN A 119 11.54 -5.42 -8.78
C GLN A 119 10.86 -4.38 -7.90
N ARG A 120 11.63 -3.39 -7.45
CA ARG A 120 11.09 -2.22 -6.75
C ARG A 120 10.36 -1.33 -7.75
N PHE A 121 9.20 -0.85 -7.36
CA PHE A 121 8.42 0.11 -8.13
C PHE A 121 7.82 1.17 -7.20
N VAL A 122 7.51 2.32 -7.78
CA VAL A 122 7.12 3.52 -7.06
C VAL A 122 5.86 4.12 -7.69
N ILE A 123 4.89 4.44 -6.83
CA ILE A 123 3.63 5.07 -7.19
C ILE A 123 3.49 6.35 -6.37
N ARG A 124 3.05 7.44 -6.99
CA ARG A 124 2.81 8.73 -6.33
C ARG A 124 1.35 9.13 -6.45
N THR A 125 0.84 9.82 -5.45
CA THR A 125 -0.48 10.47 -5.52
C THR A 125 -0.40 11.70 -6.41
N ASP A 126 -1.36 11.89 -7.32
CA ASP A 126 -1.52 13.11 -8.11
C ASP A 126 -2.88 13.78 -7.82
N PRO A 127 -2.92 14.74 -6.87
CA PRO A 127 -4.15 15.46 -6.52
C PRO A 127 -4.70 16.35 -7.64
N LYS A 128 -3.91 16.66 -8.68
CA LYS A 128 -4.39 17.51 -9.79
C LYS A 128 -5.36 16.76 -10.70
N ASN A 129 -5.10 15.47 -10.93
CA ASN A 129 -5.88 14.62 -11.82
C ASN A 129 -6.75 13.58 -11.08
N ASP A 130 -6.75 13.62 -9.74
CA ASP A 130 -7.40 12.61 -8.88
C ASP A 130 -7.00 11.17 -9.23
N ASP A 131 -5.72 10.98 -9.57
CA ASP A 131 -5.16 9.69 -10.00
C ASP A 131 -3.82 9.43 -9.29
N TYR A 132 -3.20 8.31 -9.63
CA TYR A 132 -1.87 7.96 -9.21
C TYR A 132 -0.91 7.95 -10.40
N GLU A 133 0.24 8.59 -10.22
CA GLU A 133 1.34 8.57 -11.16
C GLU A 133 2.23 7.33 -10.92
N LEU A 134 2.51 6.59 -11.98
CA LEU A 134 3.48 5.49 -11.95
C LEU A 134 4.88 6.04 -12.17
N ALA A 135 5.58 6.37 -11.10
CA ALA A 135 6.91 6.98 -11.17
C ALA A 135 7.98 6.01 -11.68
N GLU A 136 7.98 4.75 -11.21
CA GLU A 136 9.04 3.79 -11.54
C GLU A 136 8.53 2.35 -11.65
N GLY A 137 9.08 1.58 -12.60
CA GLY A 137 9.02 0.11 -12.61
C GLY A 137 7.69 -0.52 -13.05
N LEU A 138 6.68 0.30 -13.38
CA LEU A 138 5.35 -0.14 -13.78
C LEU A 138 4.86 0.58 -15.05
N ARG A 139 3.95 -0.08 -15.75
CA ARG A 139 3.17 0.48 -16.86
C ARG A 139 1.68 0.28 -16.60
N LYS A 140 0.86 1.32 -16.78
CA LYS A 140 -0.60 1.23 -16.64
C LYS A 140 -1.18 0.42 -17.80
N LYS A 141 -2.07 -0.53 -17.52
CA LYS A 141 -2.85 -1.19 -18.57
C LYS A 141 -4.01 -0.27 -18.94
N VAL A 142 -4.11 0.11 -20.21
CA VAL A 142 -5.26 0.85 -20.74
C VAL A 142 -6.30 -0.17 -21.17
N GLU A 143 -7.46 -0.19 -20.51
CA GLU A 143 -8.60 -0.99 -20.95
C GLU A 143 -9.53 -0.10 -21.77
N ILE A 144 -9.59 -0.35 -23.08
CA ILE A 144 -10.53 0.29 -23.98
C ILE A 144 -11.79 -0.57 -23.94
N TRP A 145 -12.87 -0.04 -23.35
CA TRP A 145 -14.17 -0.68 -23.41
C TRP A 145 -14.78 -0.43 -24.79
N ASP A 146 -14.72 -1.42 -25.69
CA ASP A 146 -15.43 -1.35 -26.97
C ASP A 146 -16.90 -1.75 -26.76
N ASN A 147 -17.78 -0.76 -26.73
CA ASN A 147 -19.22 -0.91 -26.48
C ASN A 147 -20.01 -1.37 -27.72
N LYS A 148 -19.38 -2.11 -28.64
CA LYS A 148 -20.06 -2.62 -29.83
C LYS A 148 -20.88 -3.86 -29.46
N VAL A 149 -22.18 -3.63 -29.31
CA VAL A 149 -23.18 -4.69 -29.23
C VAL A 149 -23.09 -5.52 -30.52
N GLN A 150 -22.56 -6.74 -30.43
CA GLN A 150 -22.66 -7.73 -31.50
C GLN A 150 -24.12 -8.21 -31.55
N TRP A 151 -24.97 -7.49 -32.29
CA TRP A 151 -26.28 -8.01 -32.67
C TRP A 151 -26.07 -9.18 -33.64
N PRO A 152 -26.61 -10.39 -33.38
CA PRO A 152 -26.59 -11.45 -34.38
C PRO A 152 -27.55 -11.07 -35.52
N LEU A 153 -26.99 -10.67 -36.66
CA LEU A 153 -27.67 -10.41 -37.94
C LEU A 153 -28.14 -11.68 -38.66
N LEU A 154 -28.43 -12.77 -37.93
CA LEU A 154 -28.94 -13.99 -38.51
C LEU A 154 -29.99 -14.57 -37.57
N ILE A 155 -31.26 -14.32 -37.85
CA ILE A 155 -32.39 -15.25 -37.67
C ILE A 155 -33.62 -14.57 -38.31
N ILE A 156 -34.13 -15.22 -39.36
CA ILE A 156 -35.44 -15.06 -40.03
C ILE A 156 -35.55 -13.94 -41.08
N LEU A 157 -35.13 -14.25 -42.30
CA LEU A 157 -36.06 -14.24 -43.45
C LEU A 157 -35.81 -15.53 -44.25
N ARG A 158 -36.31 -16.66 -43.71
CA ARG A 158 -36.69 -17.80 -44.54
C ARG A 158 -38.03 -17.46 -45.18
N GLY A 159 -38.17 -17.83 -46.45
CA GLY A 159 -39.25 -17.44 -47.35
C GLY A 159 -40.65 -17.50 -46.75
N PHE A 160 -41.38 -16.43 -47.03
CA PHE A 160 -42.78 -16.44 -47.46
C PHE A 160 -42.86 -15.60 -48.73
#